data_AF-A0A9R1IUY2-F1
#
_entry.id   AF-A0A9R1IUY2-F1
#
_cell.length_a   1.000
_cell.length_b   1.000
_cell.length_c   1.000
_cell.angle_alpha   90.00
_cell.angle_beta   90.00
_cell.angle_gamma   90.00
#
_symmetry.space_group_name_H-M   'P 1'
#
loop_
_entity.id
_entity.type
_entity.pdbx_description
1 polymer ?
#
loop_
_entity_poly.entity_id
_entity_poly.type
_entity_poly.pdbx_seq_one_letter_code
_entity_poly.pdbx_strand_id
1 'polypeptide(L)'
;MICPGFQKTSSSIAPGSIINPVSDIRGRKSYITIRVFKDKSSGDWHVHYGLNGGIKPVGYFPKSLIPGLIDRKVEISFGGYVSHQKPQPSPPMGSGYAPASGNAASFKNIKLIDANGNAHLVNTNLPFRVDPKRCYPISYIDSARFFYGGSGCAD
;
A
#
# COMPACT_ATOMS: atom_id res chain seq x y z
N MET A 1 24.11 14.21 -3.99
CA MET A 1 23.13 13.69 -4.97
C MET A 1 21.75 14.08 -4.48
N ILE A 2 21.05 14.96 -5.19
CA ILE A 2 19.66 15.31 -4.87
C ILE A 2 18.82 14.20 -5.52
N CYS A 3 18.14 13.38 -4.73
CA CYS A 3 17.15 12.44 -5.23
C CYS A 3 15.79 13.16 -5.22
N PRO A 4 15.37 13.80 -6.32
CA PRO A 4 14.12 14.56 -6.34
C PRO A 4 12.89 13.69 -6.12
N GLY A 5 12.99 12.38 -6.38
CA GLY A 5 12.01 11.35 -6.00
C GLY A 5 10.55 11.80 -6.05
N PHE A 6 9.86 11.66 -4.92
CA PHE A 6 8.50 12.13 -4.74
C PHE A 6 8.45 13.64 -4.49
N GLN A 7 7.68 14.37 -5.29
CA GLN A 7 7.46 15.81 -5.14
C GLN A 7 6.20 16.05 -4.30
N LYS A 8 6.38 16.60 -3.11
CA LYS A 8 5.25 16.95 -2.23
C LYS A 8 4.54 18.20 -2.73
N THR A 9 3.23 18.27 -2.50
CA THR A 9 2.48 19.54 -2.57
C THR A 9 2.60 20.28 -1.22
N SER A 10 1.64 21.14 -0.86
CA SER A 10 1.52 21.77 0.47
C SER A 10 1.23 20.80 1.63
N SER A 11 1.27 19.49 1.38
CA SER A 11 0.99 18.44 2.36
C SER A 11 2.22 18.12 3.23
N SER A 12 1.98 17.81 4.51
CA SER A 12 2.98 17.21 5.41
C SER A 12 3.17 15.71 5.19
N ILE A 13 2.26 15.05 4.47
CA ILE A 13 2.28 13.62 4.18
C ILE A 13 3.16 13.31 2.97
N ALA A 14 4.01 12.30 3.09
CA ALA A 14 4.87 11.79 2.04
C ALA A 14 5.05 10.26 2.16
N PRO A 15 5.58 9.58 1.13
CA PRO A 15 6.05 8.20 1.30
C PRO A 15 7.01 8.08 2.47
N GLY A 16 6.79 7.08 3.34
CA GLY A 16 7.53 6.89 4.58
C GLY A 16 6.97 7.64 5.80
N SER A 17 5.94 8.48 5.65
CA SER A 17 5.24 9.07 6.80
C SER A 17 4.59 8.00 7.69
N ILE A 18 4.60 8.26 9.00
CA ILE A 18 3.99 7.39 10.00
C ILE A 18 2.46 7.54 9.94
N ILE A 19 1.76 6.41 9.94
CA ILE A 19 0.31 6.38 10.10
C ILE A 19 0.00 6.60 11.57
N ASN A 20 -0.62 7.74 11.90
CA ASN A 20 -1.03 8.05 13.25
C ASN A 20 -2.42 8.73 13.22
N PRO A 21 -3.43 8.22 13.95
CA PRO A 21 -3.38 7.05 14.83
C PRO A 21 -3.47 5.71 14.10
N VAL A 22 -2.87 4.67 14.66
CA VAL A 22 -3.04 3.27 14.22
C VAL A 22 -4.35 2.67 14.76
N SER A 23 -4.71 1.49 14.26
CA SER A 23 -5.89 0.74 14.72
C SER A 23 -5.61 -0.04 16.01
N ASP A 24 -6.62 -0.19 16.86
CA ASP A 24 -6.63 -1.12 17.99
C ASP A 24 -7.21 -2.48 17.57
N ILE A 25 -6.79 -3.58 18.22
CA ILE A 25 -7.30 -4.93 17.89
C ILE A 25 -8.82 -5.04 18.11
N ARG A 26 -9.31 -4.59 19.27
CA ARG A 26 -10.74 -4.65 19.66
C ARG A 26 -11.38 -3.27 19.82
N GLY A 27 -10.76 -2.24 19.25
CA GLY A 27 -11.16 -0.86 19.46
C GLY A 27 -11.24 -0.08 18.15
N ARG A 28 -10.78 1.17 18.19
CA ARG A 28 -10.90 2.08 17.07
C ARG A 28 -10.13 1.56 15.87
N LYS A 29 -10.75 1.61 14.70
CA LYS A 29 -10.10 1.27 13.43
C LYS A 29 -9.73 2.55 12.70
N SER A 30 -8.47 2.61 12.27
CA SER A 30 -7.96 3.63 11.37
C SER A 30 -7.82 3.07 9.96
N TYR A 31 -8.24 3.85 8.98
CA TYR A 31 -8.14 3.53 7.57
C TYR A 31 -7.36 4.63 6.87
N ILE A 32 -6.31 4.22 6.17
CA ILE A 32 -5.70 5.07 5.15
C ILE A 32 -6.28 4.72 3.80
N THR A 33 -6.57 5.73 3.00
CA THR A 33 -6.93 5.55 1.59
C THR A 33 -5.86 6.18 0.74
N ILE A 34 -5.26 5.39 -0.14
CA ILE A 34 -4.26 5.85 -1.10
C ILE A 34 -4.88 5.74 -2.48
N ARG A 35 -4.79 6.83 -3.26
CA ARG A 35 -5.15 6.85 -4.68
C ARG A 35 -3.92 7.22 -5.49
N VAL A 36 -3.54 6.37 -6.43
CA VAL A 36 -2.43 6.62 -7.35
C VAL A 36 -2.98 6.59 -8.76
N PHE A 37 -2.73 7.65 -9.54
CA PHE A 37 -3.19 7.74 -10.92
C PHE A 37 -2.25 8.63 -11.74
N LYS A 38 -2.15 8.32 -13.03
CA LYS A 38 -1.43 9.15 -13.99
C LYS A 38 -2.32 10.30 -14.43
N ASP A 39 -1.86 11.53 -14.22
CA ASP A 39 -2.53 12.71 -14.75
C ASP A 39 -2.36 12.78 -16.27
N LYS A 40 -3.44 13.06 -16.99
CA LYS A 40 -3.43 13.08 -18.48
C LYS A 40 -2.70 14.30 -19.04
N SER A 41 -2.70 15.42 -18.31
CA SER A 41 -2.15 16.68 -18.79
C SER A 41 -0.64 16.72 -18.61
N SER A 42 -0.16 16.48 -17.39
CA SER A 42 1.28 16.49 -17.09
C SER A 42 1.96 15.18 -17.49
N GLY A 43 1.25 14.06 -17.37
CA GLY A 43 1.81 12.71 -17.46
C GLY A 43 2.43 12.22 -16.15
N ASP A 44 2.39 13.03 -15.09
CA ASP A 44 2.93 12.71 -13.77
C ASP A 44 2.00 11.75 -13.01
N TRP A 45 2.56 10.99 -12.09
CA TRP A 45 1.80 10.03 -11.27
C TRP A 45 1.44 10.66 -9.94
N HIS A 46 0.19 11.12 -9.82
CA HIS A 46 -0.32 11.77 -8.64
C HIS A 46 -0.66 10.77 -7.55
N VAL A 47 -0.34 11.14 -6.31
CA VAL A 47 -0.68 10.41 -5.11
C VAL A 47 -1.58 11.27 -4.26
N HIS A 48 -2.76 10.73 -3.95
CA HIS A 48 -3.65 11.29 -2.97
C HIS A 48 -3.73 10.37 -1.75
N TYR A 49 -3.93 10.98 -0.60
CA TYR A 49 -4.00 10.30 0.68
C TYR A 49 -5.16 10.85 1.51
N GLY A 50 -5.82 9.96 2.25
CA GLY A 50 -6.81 10.32 3.27
C GLY A 50 -6.68 9.41 4.48
N LEU A 51 -6.81 9.99 5.67
CA LEU A 51 -6.85 9.25 6.94
C LEU A 51 -8.25 9.39 7.52
N ASN A 52 -8.96 8.26 7.68
CA ASN A 52 -10.31 8.19 8.25
C ASN A 52 -11.35 9.10 7.57
N GLY A 53 -11.15 9.49 6.31
CA GLY A 53 -12.02 10.44 5.63
C GLY A 53 -11.53 10.87 4.26
N GLY A 54 -11.80 12.13 3.92
CA GLY A 54 -11.57 12.70 2.60
C GLY A 54 -10.14 12.54 2.09
N ILE A 55 -10.04 12.25 0.79
CA ILE A 55 -8.78 12.03 0.07
C ILE A 55 -8.31 13.37 -0.50
N LYS A 56 -7.05 13.76 -0.24
CA LYS A 56 -6.46 15.02 -0.71
C LYS A 56 -5.16 14.77 -1.48
N PRO A 57 -4.79 15.62 -2.45
CA PRO A 57 -3.51 15.52 -3.13
C PRO A 57 -2.36 15.75 -2.14
N VAL A 58 -1.38 14.85 -2.13
CA VAL A 58 -0.21 14.96 -1.24
C VAL A 58 1.11 15.12 -1.99
N GLY A 59 1.13 14.75 -3.27
CA GLY A 59 2.30 14.88 -4.13
C GLY A 59 2.18 14.04 -5.38
N TYR A 60 3.28 13.94 -6.12
CA TYR A 60 3.35 13.20 -7.36
C TYR A 60 4.77 12.69 -7.63
N PHE A 61 4.88 11.66 -8.47
CA PHE A 61 6.13 11.25 -9.09
C PHE A 61 6.22 11.87 -10.49
N PRO A 62 7.21 12.73 -10.76
CA PRO A 62 7.42 13.30 -12.08
C PRO A 62 7.64 12.21 -13.13
N LYS A 63 7.00 12.33 -14.30
CA LYS A 63 7.13 11.35 -15.39
C LYS A 63 8.57 11.12 -15.82
N SER A 64 9.42 12.15 -15.70
CA SER A 64 10.85 12.10 -16.05
C SER A 64 11.64 11.13 -15.16
N LEU A 65 11.16 10.84 -13.94
CA LEU A 65 11.81 9.90 -13.02
C LEU A 65 11.33 8.46 -13.21
N ILE A 66 10.21 8.26 -13.88
CA ILE A 66 9.59 6.95 -14.11
C ILE A 66 9.23 6.76 -15.59
N PRO A 67 10.21 6.87 -16.51
CA PRO A 67 9.95 6.79 -17.95
C PRO A 67 9.33 5.45 -18.36
N GLY A 68 9.66 4.37 -17.64
CA GLY A 68 9.07 3.04 -17.86
C GLY A 68 7.57 2.94 -17.59
N LEU A 69 6.96 3.92 -16.92
CA LEU A 69 5.51 3.98 -16.65
C LEU A 69 4.77 4.95 -17.59
N ILE A 70 5.44 5.46 -18.63
CA ILE A 70 4.83 6.41 -19.57
C ILE A 70 3.94 5.68 -20.58
N ASP A 71 4.50 4.74 -21.33
CA ASP A 71 3.90 4.13 -22.52
C ASP A 71 4.00 2.59 -22.53
N ARG A 72 4.44 1.99 -21.42
CA ARG A 72 4.59 0.55 -21.27
C ARG A 72 3.50 -0.06 -20.41
N LYS A 73 3.39 -1.38 -20.47
CA LYS A 73 2.54 -2.16 -19.56
C LYS A 73 2.96 -1.86 -18.13
N VAL A 74 2.01 -1.43 -17.31
CA VAL A 74 2.21 -1.15 -15.90
C VAL A 74 1.86 -2.41 -15.12
N GLU A 75 2.81 -2.90 -14.34
CA GLU A 75 2.54 -3.89 -13.31
C GLU A 75 2.12 -3.17 -12.02
N ILE A 76 1.02 -3.63 -11.42
CA ILE A 76 0.49 -3.07 -10.17
C ILE A 76 0.49 -4.18 -9.13
N SER A 77 1.24 -3.97 -8.04
CA SER A 77 1.30 -4.88 -6.90
C SER A 77 0.76 -4.19 -5.66
N PHE A 78 0.05 -4.95 -4.82
CA PHE A 78 -0.40 -4.52 -3.51
C PHE A 78 0.31 -5.35 -2.45
N GLY A 79 0.80 -4.69 -1.39
CA GLY A 79 1.44 -5.40 -0.31
C GLY A 79 2.26 -4.49 0.58
N GLY A 80 3.22 -5.10 1.25
CA GLY A 80 4.18 -4.44 2.11
C GLY A 80 5.37 -5.35 2.34
N TYR A 81 6.40 -4.82 2.97
CA TYR A 81 7.57 -5.58 3.38
C TYR A 81 7.94 -5.21 4.81
N VAL A 82 8.63 -6.12 5.47
CA VAL A 82 9.30 -5.88 6.74
C VAL A 82 10.79 -6.02 6.49
N SER A 83 11.59 -5.20 7.16
CA SER A 83 13.05 -5.29 7.15
C SER A 83 13.56 -5.23 8.58
N HIS A 84 14.62 -5.98 8.86
CA HIS A 84 15.31 -6.03 10.14
C HIS A 84 16.79 -6.36 9.92
N GLN A 85 17.62 -6.09 10.94
CA GLN A 85 19.03 -6.48 10.93
C GLN A 85 19.20 -7.84 11.60
N LYS A 86 19.84 -8.78 10.91
CA LYS A 86 20.23 -10.05 11.51
C LYS A 86 21.29 -9.82 12.61
N PRO A 87 21.29 -10.62 13.70
CA PRO A 87 20.46 -11.80 13.95
C PRO A 87 19.15 -11.51 14.72
N GLN A 88 18.70 -10.25 14.80
CA GLN A 88 17.49 -9.92 15.56
C GLN A 88 16.26 -10.56 14.89
N PRO A 89 15.28 -11.06 15.66
CA PRO A 89 14.01 -11.51 15.11
C PRO A 89 13.33 -10.40 14.30
N SER A 90 12.69 -10.79 13.21
CA SER A 90 11.93 -9.89 12.37
C SER A 90 10.71 -9.35 13.13
N PRO A 91 10.34 -8.06 12.98
CA PRO A 91 9.23 -7.47 13.72
C PRO A 91 7.87 -7.94 13.19
N PRO A 92 6.78 -7.73 13.94
CA PRO A 92 5.43 -8.02 13.45
C PRO A 92 5.06 -7.18 12.22
N MET A 93 4.23 -7.74 11.35
CA MET A 93 3.65 -7.03 10.20
C MET A 93 2.16 -6.73 10.47
N GLY A 94 1.71 -5.55 10.04
CA GLY A 94 0.31 -5.15 10.18
C GLY A 94 -0.10 -5.07 11.66
N SER A 95 -1.03 -5.92 12.08
CA SER A 95 -1.45 -6.04 13.49
C SER A 95 -0.64 -7.06 14.31
N GLY A 96 0.29 -7.79 13.68
CA GLY A 96 0.99 -8.91 14.30
C GLY A 96 0.22 -10.24 14.28
N TYR A 97 -1.03 -10.24 13.81
CA TYR A 97 -1.86 -11.44 13.76
C TYR A 97 -1.97 -12.03 12.34
N ALA A 98 -2.01 -13.36 12.25
CA ALA A 98 -2.22 -14.07 11.00
C ALA A 98 -3.67 -13.89 10.48
N PRO A 99 -3.92 -13.96 9.16
CA PRO A 99 -5.25 -13.82 8.56
C PRO A 99 -6.38 -14.63 9.20
N ALA A 100 -6.11 -15.88 9.58
CA ALA A 100 -7.09 -16.78 10.18
C ALA A 100 -7.57 -16.36 11.59
N SER A 101 -6.89 -15.42 12.25
CA SER A 101 -7.20 -14.99 13.63
C SER A 101 -8.43 -14.07 13.76
N GLY A 102 -8.90 -13.48 12.65
CA GLY A 102 -9.90 -12.40 12.67
C GLY A 102 -9.36 -11.02 13.10
N ASN A 103 -8.10 -10.92 13.56
CA ASN A 103 -7.49 -9.68 14.05
C ASN A 103 -6.42 -9.12 13.10
N ALA A 104 -6.24 -9.72 11.92
CA ALA A 104 -5.24 -9.31 10.94
C ALA A 104 -5.52 -7.92 10.34
N ALA A 105 -4.46 -7.25 9.89
CA ALA A 105 -4.60 -6.05 9.08
C ALA A 105 -5.16 -6.41 7.70
N SER A 106 -5.72 -5.43 6.99
CA SER A 106 -6.29 -5.68 5.66
C SER A 106 -6.04 -4.52 4.69
N PHE A 107 -5.89 -4.86 3.42
CA PHE A 107 -6.17 -3.97 2.31
C PHE A 107 -7.59 -4.25 1.87
N LYS A 108 -8.41 -3.21 1.66
CA LYS A 108 -9.80 -3.34 1.23
C LYS A 108 -10.16 -2.25 0.23
N ASN A 109 -11.27 -2.45 -0.49
CA ASN A 109 -11.72 -1.56 -1.56
C ASN A 109 -10.66 -1.37 -2.65
N ILE A 110 -9.93 -2.45 -2.97
CA ILE A 110 -8.88 -2.45 -3.99
C ILE A 110 -9.53 -2.23 -5.36
N LYS A 111 -9.10 -1.17 -6.04
CA LYS A 111 -9.59 -0.80 -7.37
C LYS A 111 -8.43 -0.44 -8.29
N LEU A 112 -8.57 -0.79 -9.56
CA LEU A 112 -7.69 -0.34 -10.65
C LEU A 112 -8.36 0.81 -11.39
N ILE A 113 -7.60 1.88 -11.65
CA ILE A 113 -8.10 3.05 -12.37
C ILE A 113 -7.66 2.92 -13.83
N ASP A 114 -8.62 2.93 -14.76
CA ASP A 114 -8.34 2.87 -16.18
C ASP A 114 -7.89 4.23 -16.75
N ALA A 115 -7.48 4.22 -18.02
CA ALA A 115 -7.05 5.43 -18.71
C ALA A 115 -8.16 6.49 -18.88
N ASN A 116 -9.43 6.13 -18.67
CA ASN A 116 -10.55 7.07 -18.69
C ASN A 116 -10.87 7.63 -17.30
N GLY A 117 -10.16 7.17 -16.26
CA GLY A 117 -10.36 7.58 -14.88
C GLY A 117 -11.43 6.76 -14.14
N ASN A 118 -11.97 5.70 -14.76
CA ASN A 118 -12.95 4.83 -14.12
C ASN A 118 -12.26 3.83 -13.20
N ALA A 119 -12.87 3.58 -12.04
CA ALA A 119 -12.34 2.66 -11.05
C ALA A 119 -13.04 1.31 -11.11
N HIS A 120 -12.28 0.24 -11.30
CA HIS A 120 -12.74 -1.14 -11.44
C HIS A 120 -12.33 -1.96 -10.22
N LEU A 121 -13.26 -2.68 -9.59
CA LEU A 121 -12.99 -3.51 -8.42
C LEU A 121 -12.15 -4.74 -8.77
N VAL A 122 -11.17 -5.06 -7.93
CA VAL A 122 -10.39 -6.30 -8.05
C VAL A 122 -11.14 -7.42 -7.31
N ASN A 123 -12.03 -8.10 -8.02
CA ASN A 123 -12.88 -9.17 -7.45
C ASN A 123 -12.36 -10.58 -7.73
N THR A 124 -11.15 -10.70 -8.25
CA THR A 124 -10.50 -11.99 -8.51
C THR A 124 -9.25 -12.13 -7.66
N ASN A 125 -8.90 -13.37 -7.36
CA ASN A 125 -7.62 -13.67 -6.76
C ASN A 125 -6.48 -13.36 -7.74
N LEU A 126 -5.40 -12.77 -7.25
CA LEU A 126 -4.22 -12.43 -8.04
C LEU A 126 -3.02 -13.28 -7.60
N PRO A 127 -2.02 -13.50 -8.47
CA PRO A 127 -0.75 -14.04 -8.06
C PRO A 127 -0.12 -13.19 -6.94
N PHE A 128 0.46 -13.84 -5.95
CA PHE A 128 1.15 -13.15 -4.85
C PHE A 128 2.48 -13.84 -4.51
N ARG A 129 3.41 -13.06 -3.98
CA ARG A 129 4.67 -13.54 -3.43
C ARG A 129 4.71 -13.20 -1.95
N VAL A 130 5.10 -14.18 -1.13
CA VAL A 130 5.29 -14.01 0.31
C VAL A 130 6.56 -14.71 0.72
N ASP A 131 7.38 -14.01 1.50
CA ASP A 131 8.68 -14.50 1.95
C ASP A 131 9.03 -13.92 3.34
N PRO A 132 9.30 -14.77 4.36
CA PRO A 132 8.91 -16.17 4.48
C PRO A 132 7.43 -16.33 4.87
N LYS A 133 6.69 -17.21 4.17
CA LYS A 133 5.23 -17.42 4.35
C LYS A 133 4.82 -17.80 5.78
N ARG A 134 5.67 -18.52 6.50
CA ARG A 134 5.39 -18.91 7.90
C ARG A 134 5.31 -17.71 8.85
N CYS A 135 6.05 -16.64 8.54
CA CYS A 135 6.17 -15.47 9.41
C CYS A 135 5.14 -14.40 9.08
N TYR A 136 4.84 -14.26 7.78
CA TYR A 136 3.97 -13.21 7.25
C TYR A 136 2.89 -13.75 6.31
N PRO A 137 1.95 -14.57 6.80
CA PRO A 137 0.89 -15.12 5.96
C PRO A 137 -0.03 -14.02 5.39
N ILE A 138 -0.47 -14.23 4.15
CA ILE A 138 -1.47 -13.42 3.44
C ILE A 138 -2.68 -14.29 3.07
N SER A 139 -3.88 -13.71 3.05
CA SER A 139 -5.06 -14.37 2.45
C SER A 139 -5.09 -14.17 0.94
N TYR A 140 -5.88 -14.99 0.25
CA TYR A 140 -6.30 -14.67 -1.11
C TYR A 140 -7.08 -13.35 -1.15
N ILE A 141 -7.11 -12.74 -2.34
CA ILE A 141 -8.01 -11.61 -2.58
C ILE A 141 -9.42 -12.15 -2.78
N ASP A 142 -10.33 -11.64 -1.96
CA ASP A 142 -11.77 -11.87 -2.07
C ASP A 142 -12.50 -10.54 -1.90
N SER A 143 -13.43 -10.25 -2.81
CA SER A 143 -14.27 -9.05 -2.76
C SER A 143 -13.46 -7.75 -2.57
N ALA A 144 -12.43 -7.56 -3.39
CA ALA A 144 -11.52 -6.41 -3.35
C ALA A 144 -10.81 -6.19 -2.01
N ARG A 145 -10.55 -7.28 -1.28
CA ARG A 145 -9.88 -7.26 0.02
C ARG A 145 -8.97 -8.46 0.19
N PHE A 146 -7.88 -8.27 0.91
CA PHE A 146 -7.09 -9.36 1.49
C PHE A 146 -6.60 -8.98 2.89
N PHE A 147 -6.28 -9.99 3.67
CA PHE A 147 -5.70 -9.86 5.00
C PHE A 147 -4.23 -10.22 4.99
N TYR A 148 -3.46 -9.54 5.83
CA TYR A 148 -2.03 -9.76 5.98
C TYR A 148 -1.62 -9.49 7.43
N GLY A 149 -0.51 -10.09 7.84
CA GLY A 149 0.10 -9.85 9.14
C GLY A 149 0.99 -11.00 9.56
N GLY A 150 1.19 -11.14 10.86
CA GLY A 150 2.03 -12.16 11.46
C GLY A 150 3.02 -11.56 12.45
N SER A 151 3.43 -12.37 13.43
CA SER A 151 4.23 -11.94 14.58
C SER A 151 5.68 -11.63 14.23
N GLY A 152 6.12 -11.97 13.02
CA GLY A 152 7.54 -12.09 12.70
C GLY A 152 8.12 -13.42 13.19
N CYS A 153 9.41 -13.63 12.91
CA CYS A 153 10.14 -14.84 13.25
C CYS A 153 11.61 -14.53 13.59
N ALA A 154 12.26 -15.44 14.30
CA ALA A 154 13.71 -15.54 14.22
C ALA A 154 14.10 -16.18 12.88
N ASP A 155 15.20 -15.70 12.29
CA ASP A 155 15.82 -16.31 11.12
C ASP A 155 16.57 -17.59 11.49
#